data_AF-A0AA41YUP0-F1
#
_entry.id   AF-A0AA41YUP0-F1
#
_cell.length_a   1.000
_cell.length_b   1.000
_cell.length_c   1.000
_cell.angle_alpha   90.00
_cell.angle_beta   90.00
_cell.angle_gamma   90.00
#
_symmetry.space_group_name_H-M   'P 1'
#
loop_
_entity.id
_entity.type
_entity.pdbx_description
1 polymer ?
#
loop_
_entity_poly.entity_id
_entity_poly.type
_entity_poly.pdbx_seq_one_letter_code
_entity_poly.pdbx_strand_id
1 'polypeptide(L)'
;MILAAPVVPALAANSGSQPPIAGDYLCASGCRLTDAPPSVEIIGQDAHCMSELGGIYYGRLLTDRSVYCFNKTGVLSDDGTRILWSDGAIWRRR
;
A
#
# COMPACT_ATOMS: atom_id res chain seq x y z
N MET A 1 -40.92 30.71 -0.03
CA MET A 1 -40.69 29.58 0.91
C MET A 1 -39.48 28.82 0.39
N ILE A 2 -38.34 28.91 1.08
CA ILE A 2 -37.09 28.26 0.65
C ILE A 2 -37.06 26.88 1.28
N LEU A 3 -37.15 25.83 0.46
CA LEU A 3 -36.99 24.44 0.88
C LEU A 3 -35.50 24.17 1.12
N ALA A 4 -35.11 24.02 2.39
CA ALA A 4 -33.78 23.54 2.75
C ALA A 4 -33.70 22.04 2.47
N ALA A 5 -32.81 21.63 1.56
CA ALA A 5 -32.49 20.22 1.36
C ALA A 5 -31.73 19.70 2.59
N PRO A 6 -32.07 18.51 3.12
CA PRO A 6 -31.29 17.89 4.18
C PRO A 6 -29.92 17.49 3.64
N VAL A 7 -28.86 18.05 4.22
CA VAL A 7 -27.49 17.61 4.00
C VAL A 7 -27.35 16.24 4.64
N VAL A 8 -27.38 15.19 3.83
CA VAL A 8 -27.06 13.84 4.30
C VAL A 8 -25.56 13.84 4.63
N PRO A 9 -25.14 13.51 5.86
CA PRO A 9 -23.73 13.34 6.15
C PRO A 9 -23.21 12.19 5.29
N ALA A 10 -22.16 12.45 4.51
CA ALA A 10 -21.48 11.42 3.75
C ALA A 10 -21.06 10.30 4.72
N LEU A 11 -21.55 9.08 4.51
CA LEU A 11 -21.00 7.91 5.16
C LEU A 11 -19.50 7.88 4.81
N ALA A 12 -18.65 7.94 5.84
CA ALA A 12 -17.24 7.60 5.71
C ALA A 12 -17.16 6.25 5.00
N ALA A 13 -16.41 6.21 3.89
CA ALA A 13 -16.18 4.99 3.14
C ALA A 13 -15.76 3.89 4.12
N ASN A 14 -16.46 2.77 4.03
CA ASN A 14 -16.28 1.61 4.87
C ASN A 14 -14.85 1.10 4.69
N SER A 15 -13.93 1.55 5.54
CA SER A 15 -12.58 1.03 5.67
C SER A 15 -12.69 -0.41 6.16
N GLY A 16 -12.95 -1.35 5.25
CA GLY A 16 -12.54 -2.73 5.46
C GLY A 16 -11.07 -2.65 5.84
N SER A 17 -10.76 -2.99 7.08
CA SER A 17 -9.47 -2.73 7.70
C SER A 17 -8.36 -3.39 6.90
N GLN A 18 -7.79 -2.65 5.94
CA GLN A 18 -6.66 -3.11 5.15
C GLN A 18 -5.50 -3.39 6.11
N PRO A 19 -4.71 -4.45 5.85
CA PRO A 19 -3.51 -4.72 6.65
C PRO A 19 -2.62 -3.47 6.70
N PRO A 20 -1.90 -3.25 7.82
CA PRO A 20 -1.07 -2.08 7.98
C PRO A 20 0.05 -1.99 6.93
N ILE A 21 0.38 -3.05 6.20
CA ILE A 21 1.32 -3.02 5.06
C ILE A 21 0.71 -2.50 3.76
N ALA A 22 -0.62 -2.46 3.62
CA ALA A 22 -1.25 -1.91 2.43
C ALA A 22 -1.11 -0.37 2.38
N GLY A 23 -1.06 0.20 1.18
CA GLY A 23 -1.05 1.64 0.96
C GLY A 23 -0.07 2.08 -0.12
N ASP A 24 0.06 3.40 -0.24
CA ASP A 24 0.97 4.05 -1.17
C ASP A 24 2.33 4.30 -0.53
N TYR A 25 3.37 4.14 -1.35
CA TYR A 25 4.75 4.27 -0.96
C TYR A 25 5.53 5.16 -1.92
N LEU A 26 6.71 5.54 -1.47
CA LEU A 26 7.75 6.19 -2.24
C LEU A 26 9.02 5.35 -2.13
N CYS A 27 9.75 5.25 -3.22
CA CYS A 27 11.10 4.70 -3.17
C CYS A 27 11.99 5.60 -2.28
N ALA A 28 12.57 5.04 -1.22
CA ALA A 28 13.46 5.77 -0.30
C ALA A 28 14.93 5.43 -0.51
N SER A 29 15.26 4.16 -0.76
CA SER A 29 16.63 3.68 -1.04
C SER A 29 16.60 2.33 -1.75
N GLY A 30 17.66 1.98 -2.49
CA GLY A 30 17.83 0.65 -3.10
C GLY A 30 16.85 0.30 -4.24
N CYS A 31 16.02 1.25 -4.66
CA CYS A 31 15.08 1.15 -5.77
C CYS A 31 15.30 2.32 -6.73
N ARG A 32 14.67 2.28 -7.92
CA ARG A 32 14.81 3.35 -8.90
C ARG A 32 13.88 4.51 -8.54
N LEU A 33 14.43 5.72 -8.41
CA LEU A 33 13.60 6.92 -8.26
C LEU A 33 12.92 7.22 -9.59
N THR A 34 11.59 7.13 -9.59
CA THR A 34 10.72 7.40 -10.74
C THR A 34 9.48 8.15 -10.25
N ASP A 35 8.70 8.68 -11.20
CA ASP A 35 7.45 9.38 -10.90
C ASP A 35 6.26 8.44 -10.62
N ALA A 36 6.42 7.12 -10.80
CA ALA A 36 5.36 6.17 -10.52
C ALA A 36 5.38 5.78 -9.03
N PRO A 37 4.35 6.12 -8.24
CA PRO A 37 4.34 5.82 -6.82
C PRO A 37 4.14 4.32 -6.62
N PRO A 38 5.11 3.57 -6.05
CA PRO A 38 4.89 2.18 -5.73
C PRO A 38 3.75 2.03 -4.72
N SER A 39 3.00 0.94 -4.81
CA SER A 39 1.86 0.70 -3.93
C SER A 39 1.69 -0.78 -3.61
N VAL A 40 1.03 -1.05 -2.49
CA VAL A 40 0.65 -2.39 -2.07
C VAL A 40 -0.85 -2.37 -1.76
N GLU A 41 -1.63 -3.08 -2.54
CA GLU A 41 -3.04 -3.33 -2.28
C GLU A 41 -3.22 -4.79 -1.85
N ILE A 42 -4.08 -5.03 -0.86
CA ILE A 42 -4.36 -6.38 -0.35
C ILE A 42 -5.85 -6.66 -0.49
N ILE A 43 -6.19 -7.72 -1.20
CA ILE A 43 -7.56 -8.19 -1.41
C ILE A 43 -7.66 -9.60 -0.82
N GLY A 44 -8.18 -9.69 0.41
CA GLY A 44 -8.20 -10.95 1.16
C GLY A 44 -6.78 -11.39 1.56
N GLN A 45 -6.23 -12.38 0.88
CA GLN A 45 -4.85 -12.86 1.05
C GLN A 45 -3.96 -12.56 -0.17
N ASP A 46 -4.54 -12.05 -1.25
CA ASP A 46 -3.82 -11.70 -2.47
C ASP A 46 -3.23 -10.30 -2.33
N ALA A 47 -2.00 -10.13 -2.82
CA ALA A 47 -1.33 -8.84 -2.84
C ALA A 47 -1.16 -8.35 -4.28
N HIS A 48 -1.63 -7.15 -4.56
CA HIS A 48 -1.43 -6.45 -5.82
C HIS A 48 -0.41 -5.34 -5.57
N CYS A 49 0.82 -5.54 -6.03
CA CYS A 49 1.90 -4.60 -5.79
C CYS A 49 2.28 -3.88 -7.08
N MET A 50 2.29 -2.56 -7.05
CA MET A 50 2.81 -1.75 -8.14
C MET A 50 4.26 -1.35 -7.83
N SER A 51 5.18 -1.64 -8.75
CA SER A 51 6.57 -1.21 -8.64
C SER A 51 6.74 0.27 -8.97
N GLU A 52 7.90 0.83 -8.65
CA GLU A 52 8.32 2.15 -9.11
C GLU A 52 8.37 2.27 -10.64
N LEU A 53 8.36 1.17 -11.39
CA LEU A 53 8.33 1.22 -12.87
C LEU A 53 6.89 1.25 -13.42
N GLY A 54 5.87 1.24 -12.55
CA GLY A 54 4.46 1.16 -12.93
C GLY A 54 4.00 -0.26 -13.31
N GLY A 55 4.88 -1.25 -13.22
CA GLY A 55 4.50 -2.65 -13.41
C GLY A 55 3.67 -3.17 -12.24
N ILE A 56 2.56 -3.86 -12.52
CA ILE A 56 1.71 -4.54 -11.54
C ILE A 56 2.19 -5.98 -11.38
N TYR A 57 2.36 -6.40 -10.14
CA TYR A 57 2.81 -7.73 -9.78
C TYR A 57 1.85 -8.33 -8.76
N TYR A 58 1.51 -9.59 -9.00
CA TYR A 58 0.65 -10.36 -8.10
C TYR A 58 1.52 -11.13 -7.12
N GLY A 59 1.05 -11.15 -5.89
CA GLY A 59 1.74 -11.68 -4.74
C GLY A 59 0.75 -12.15 -3.69
N ARG A 60 1.23 -12.27 -2.45
CA ARG A 60 0.37 -12.67 -1.33
C ARG A 60 0.75 -11.96 -0.04
N LEU A 61 -0.23 -11.73 0.80
CA LEU A 61 -0.01 -11.36 2.19
C LEU A 61 0.60 -12.57 2.92
N LEU A 62 1.68 -12.35 3.66
CA LEU A 62 2.30 -13.37 4.51
C LEU A 62 1.83 -13.21 5.96
N THR A 63 1.86 -11.97 6.44
CA THR A 63 1.34 -11.54 7.74
C THR A 63 0.73 -10.15 7.57
N ASP A 64 0.08 -9.62 8.60
CA ASP A 64 -0.40 -8.23 8.62
C ASP A 64 0.68 -7.18 8.29
N ARG A 65 1.96 -7.51 8.57
CA ARG A 65 3.14 -6.66 8.34
C ARG A 65 4.12 -7.21 7.30
N SER A 66 3.77 -8.23 6.53
CA SER A 66 4.69 -8.80 5.55
C SER A 66 3.97 -9.26 4.29
N VAL A 67 4.58 -8.99 3.15
CA VAL A 67 4.00 -9.28 1.83
C VAL A 67 5.06 -9.90 0.94
N TYR A 68 4.66 -10.85 0.10
CA TYR A 68 5.50 -11.39 -0.96
C TYR A 68 5.06 -10.82 -2.30
N CYS A 69 5.92 -10.04 -2.96
CA CYS A 69 5.69 -9.41 -4.26
C CYS A 69 7.01 -9.24 -5.00
N PHE A 70 6.98 -9.12 -6.34
CA PHE A 70 8.20 -8.95 -7.16
C PHE A 70 9.25 -10.06 -6.97
N ASN A 71 8.81 -11.27 -6.61
CA ASN A 71 9.69 -12.38 -6.20
C ASN A 71 10.61 -12.03 -4.99
N LYS A 72 10.12 -11.17 -4.10
CA LYS A 72 10.80 -10.64 -2.92
C LYS A 72 9.83 -10.61 -1.74
N THR A 73 10.37 -10.58 -0.53
CA THR A 73 9.57 -10.37 0.68
C THR A 73 9.78 -8.95 1.18
N GLY A 74 8.68 -8.22 1.41
CA GLY A 74 8.67 -6.91 2.04
C GLY A 74 8.14 -7.02 3.46
N VAL A 75 8.84 -6.41 4.42
CA VAL A 75 8.45 -6.37 5.84
C VAL A 75 8.26 -4.93 6.28
N LEU A 76 7.09 -4.62 6.84
CA LEU A 76 6.77 -3.31 7.37
C LEU A 76 7.43 -3.11 8.75
N SER A 77 8.23 -2.04 8.89
CA SER A 77 8.85 -1.61 10.14
C SER A 77 7.82 -1.37 11.23
N ASP A 78 8.18 -1.55 12.51
CA ASP A 78 7.23 -1.48 13.65
C ASP A 78 6.43 -0.18 13.75
N ASP A 79 7.04 0.94 13.36
CA ASP A 79 6.42 2.26 13.29
C ASP A 79 5.41 2.42 12.13
N GLY A 80 5.34 1.45 11.23
CA GLY A 80 4.43 1.45 10.07
C GLY A 80 4.82 2.45 8.98
N THR A 81 6.05 2.98 9.00
CA THR A 81 6.47 4.05 8.08
C THR A 81 7.27 3.55 6.88
N ARG A 82 7.85 2.34 6.94
CA ARG A 82 8.73 1.81 5.89
C ARG A 82 8.52 0.33 5.64
N ILE A 83 8.67 -0.10 4.40
CA ILE A 83 8.84 -1.50 4.02
C ILE A 83 10.32 -1.72 3.69
N LEU A 84 10.94 -2.73 4.32
CA LEU A 84 12.23 -3.26 3.94
C LEU A 84 12.02 -4.50 3.06
N TRP A 85 12.49 -4.43 1.82
CA TRP A 85 12.47 -5.53 0.88
C TRP A 85 13.72 -6.41 1.01
N SER A 86 13.58 -7.70 0.71
CA SER A 86 14.65 -8.70 0.84
C SER A 86 15.86 -8.47 -0.09
N ASP A 87 15.74 -7.62 -1.10
CA ASP A 87 16.82 -7.18 -1.97
C ASP A 87 17.56 -5.92 -1.45
N GLY A 88 17.13 -5.38 -0.30
CA GLY A 88 17.67 -4.17 0.31
C GLY A 88 16.95 -2.88 -0.09
N ALA A 89 15.95 -2.93 -0.98
CA ALA A 89 15.14 -1.76 -1.28
C ALA A 89 14.31 -1.32 -0.06
N ILE A 90 14.18 -0.02 0.14
CA ILE A 90 13.40 0.58 1.21
C ILE A 90 12.34 1.46 0.59
N TRP A 91 11.08 1.15 0.89
CA TRP A 91 9.94 1.97 0.53
C TRP A 91 9.45 2.71 1.77
N ARG A 92 9.18 4.01 1.65
CA ARG A 92 8.62 4.83 2.73
C ARG A 92 7.18 5.16 2.41
N ARG A 93 6.29 5.06 3.39
CA ARG A 93 4.89 5.43 3.24
C ARG A 93 4.77 6.89 2.77
N ARG A 94 3.84 7.13 1.83
CA ARG A 94 3.55 8.45 1.28
C ARG A 94 2.67 9.28 2.22
#